data_AF-A0A2J4XUM8-F1
#
_entry.id   AF-A0A2J4XUM8-F1
#
_cell.length_a   1.000
_cell.length_b   1.000
_cell.length_c   1.000
_cell.angle_alpha   90.00
_cell.angle_beta   90.00
_cell.angle_gamma   90.00
#
_symmetry.space_group_name_H-M   'P 1'
#
loop_
_entity.id
_entity.type
_entity.pdbx_description
1 polymer ?
#
loop_
_entity_poly.entity_id
_entity_poly.type
_entity_poly.pdbx_seq_one_letter_code
_entity_poly.pdbx_strand_id
1 'polypeptide(L)'
;LTEDYYAANKLMKGFIGAANIDTNSRLCMSSAVTGYKRALGADVVPCSYEDVENSDLVVLVGSNAAWAHPVLYQRLAQAKRDNPQMRVVVIDPRRTATCDIADRHLALAPGSDGGLFVGLLNAIAASGAISGDFSDAPQALAIARNWDLDKVA
;
A
#
# COMPACT_ATOMS: atom_id res chain seq x y z
N LEU A 1 -23.92 3.55 -9.44
CA LEU A 1 -23.29 4.88 -9.39
C LEU A 1 -22.27 5.09 -10.50
N THR A 2 -21.63 4.04 -11.04
CA THR A 2 -20.66 4.19 -12.16
C THR A 2 -21.28 4.90 -13.36
N GLU A 3 -22.52 4.53 -13.70
CA GLU A 3 -23.31 5.11 -14.78
C GLU A 3 -23.66 6.58 -14.52
N ASP A 4 -23.96 6.93 -13.26
CA ASP A 4 -24.27 8.30 -12.85
C ASP A 4 -23.04 9.21 -12.98
N TYR A 5 -21.87 8.74 -12.52
CA TYR A 5 -20.61 9.45 -12.69
C TYR A 5 -20.24 9.60 -14.16
N TYR A 6 -20.46 8.56 -14.97
CA TYR A 6 -20.25 8.63 -16.41
C TYR A 6 -21.13 9.69 -17.06
N ALA A 7 -22.44 9.69 -16.75
CA ALA A 7 -23.40 10.63 -17.31
C ALA A 7 -23.07 12.08 -16.91
N ALA A 8 -22.79 12.33 -15.62
CA ALA A 8 -22.43 13.66 -15.12
C ALA A 8 -21.11 14.17 -15.73
N ASN A 9 -20.09 13.31 -15.82
CA ASN A 9 -18.79 13.67 -16.40
C ASN A 9 -18.91 13.96 -17.91
N LYS A 10 -19.70 13.18 -18.64
CA LYS A 10 -19.98 13.42 -20.06
C LYS A 10 -20.76 14.72 -20.28
N LEU A 11 -21.75 15.01 -19.46
CA LEU A 11 -22.51 16.27 -19.51
C LEU A 11 -21.60 17.48 -19.26
N MET A 12 -20.83 17.47 -18.17
CA MET A 12 -19.99 18.60 -17.78
C MET A 12 -18.89 18.89 -18.81
N LYS A 13 -18.14 17.86 -19.24
CA LYS A 13 -17.02 18.04 -20.16
C LYS A 13 -17.46 18.14 -21.62
N GLY A 14 -18.47 17.37 -22.02
CA GLY A 14 -18.87 17.23 -23.43
C GLY A 14 -19.92 18.24 -23.89
N PHE A 15 -20.88 18.60 -23.04
CA PHE A 15 -21.95 19.55 -23.39
C PHE A 15 -21.71 20.94 -22.82
N ILE A 16 -21.43 21.03 -21.51
CA ILE A 16 -21.18 22.33 -20.86
C ILE A 16 -19.81 22.89 -21.27
N GLY A 17 -18.84 22.00 -21.55
CA GLY A 17 -17.49 22.39 -21.96
C GLY A 17 -16.59 22.82 -20.80
N ALA A 18 -16.93 22.44 -19.56
CA ALA A 18 -16.13 22.74 -18.38
C ALA A 18 -15.45 21.48 -17.81
N ALA A 19 -14.28 21.67 -17.18
CA ALA A 19 -13.55 20.59 -16.53
C ALA A 19 -13.77 20.53 -15.00
N ASN A 20 -14.63 21.40 -14.45
CA ASN A 20 -14.92 21.53 -13.03
C ASN A 20 -15.86 20.42 -12.54
N ILE A 21 -15.39 19.18 -12.56
CA ILE A 21 -16.07 18.01 -12.00
C ILE A 21 -15.06 17.17 -11.24
N ASP A 22 -15.46 16.72 -10.06
CA ASP A 22 -14.60 15.99 -9.14
C ASP A 22 -15.43 15.12 -8.20
N THR A 23 -14.79 14.18 -7.49
CA THR A 23 -15.45 13.28 -6.54
C THR A 23 -14.74 13.28 -5.20
N ASN A 24 -15.43 12.79 -4.15
CA ASN A 24 -14.81 12.58 -2.85
C ASN A 24 -13.62 11.60 -2.88
N SER A 25 -13.47 10.82 -3.96
CA SER A 25 -12.29 9.98 -4.20
C SER A 25 -10.99 10.79 -4.21
N ARG A 26 -11.03 12.10 -4.49
CA ARG A 26 -9.87 12.99 -4.32
C ARG A 26 -9.32 12.94 -2.90
N LEU A 27 -10.19 12.86 -1.90
CA LEU A 27 -9.83 12.85 -0.48
C LEU A 27 -9.38 11.47 0.02
N CYS A 28 -9.48 10.44 -0.82
CA CYS A 28 -9.19 9.06 -0.43
C CYS A 28 -8.15 8.42 -1.36
N MET A 29 -8.51 8.15 -2.61
CA MET A 29 -7.72 7.31 -3.51
C MET A 29 -6.71 8.06 -4.37
N SER A 30 -6.73 9.41 -4.41
CA SER A 30 -5.90 10.20 -5.33
C SER A 30 -4.39 9.98 -5.18
N SER A 31 -3.92 9.73 -3.96
CA SER A 31 -2.52 9.39 -3.66
C SER A 31 -2.14 8.04 -4.25
N ALA A 32 -3.00 7.03 -4.10
CA ALA A 32 -2.81 5.70 -4.67
C ALA A 32 -2.78 5.75 -6.21
N VAL A 33 -3.71 6.48 -6.85
CA VAL A 33 -3.73 6.71 -8.30
C VAL A 33 -2.39 7.26 -8.79
N THR A 34 -1.84 8.24 -8.08
CA THR A 34 -0.56 8.87 -8.45
C THR A 34 0.61 7.91 -8.25
N GLY A 35 0.60 7.15 -7.16
CA GLY A 35 1.61 6.13 -6.86
C GLY A 35 1.65 5.03 -7.93
N TYR A 36 0.51 4.41 -8.22
CA TYR A 36 0.41 3.34 -9.22
C TYR A 36 0.80 3.82 -10.63
N LYS A 37 0.37 5.00 -11.05
CA LYS A 37 0.80 5.54 -12.36
C LYS A 37 2.31 5.77 -12.44
N ARG A 38 2.95 6.23 -11.37
CA ARG A 38 4.40 6.46 -11.35
C ARG A 38 5.19 5.15 -11.29
N ALA A 39 4.73 4.17 -10.52
CA ALA A 39 5.45 2.91 -10.33
C ALA A 39 5.14 1.87 -11.42
N LEU A 40 3.90 1.80 -11.90
CA LEU A 40 3.38 0.73 -12.77
C LEU A 40 2.84 1.23 -14.11
N GLY A 41 2.79 2.56 -14.34
CA GLY A 41 2.31 3.15 -15.58
C GLY A 41 0.78 3.24 -15.75
N ALA A 42 0.01 2.64 -14.83
CA ALA A 42 -1.46 2.64 -14.88
C ALA A 42 -2.07 2.77 -13.47
N ASP A 43 -3.32 3.22 -13.41
CA ASP A 43 -4.13 3.26 -12.18
C ASP A 43 -4.80 1.90 -11.96
N VAL A 44 -4.00 0.91 -11.55
CA VAL A 44 -4.47 -0.45 -11.33
C VAL A 44 -3.82 -1.05 -10.10
N VAL A 45 -4.61 -1.75 -9.30
CA VAL A 45 -4.12 -2.60 -8.22
C VAL A 45 -3.59 -3.88 -8.87
N PRO A 46 -2.29 -4.22 -8.72
CA PRO A 46 -1.69 -5.35 -9.42
C PRO A 46 -2.08 -6.72 -8.85
N CYS A 47 -2.82 -6.74 -7.74
CA CYS A 47 -3.25 -7.93 -7.03
C CYS A 47 -4.78 -8.00 -6.90
N SER A 48 -5.25 -9.17 -6.52
CA SER A 48 -6.63 -9.52 -6.24
C SER A 48 -6.80 -9.89 -4.76
N TYR A 49 -8.04 -10.05 -4.30
CA TYR A 49 -8.27 -10.51 -2.94
C TYR A 49 -7.85 -11.97 -2.70
N GLU A 50 -7.75 -12.79 -3.74
CA GLU A 50 -7.29 -14.20 -3.63
C GLU A 50 -5.80 -14.30 -3.27
N ASP A 51 -5.02 -13.24 -3.52
CA ASP A 51 -3.61 -13.20 -3.15
C ASP A 51 -3.40 -13.18 -1.63
N VAL A 52 -4.42 -12.80 -0.86
CA VAL A 52 -4.36 -12.81 0.62
C VAL A 52 -4.11 -14.22 1.15
N GLU A 53 -4.85 -15.21 0.63
CA GLU A 53 -4.71 -16.60 1.04
C GLU A 53 -3.41 -17.24 0.55
N ASN A 54 -2.84 -16.74 -0.55
CA ASN A 54 -1.66 -17.27 -1.20
C ASN A 54 -0.33 -16.62 -0.74
N SER A 55 -0.39 -15.65 0.17
CA SER A 55 0.79 -14.90 0.62
C SER A 55 1.51 -15.55 1.81
N ASP A 56 2.83 -15.65 1.75
CA ASP A 56 3.63 -16.04 2.94
C ASP A 56 3.79 -14.87 3.94
N LEU A 57 3.72 -13.64 3.45
CA LEU A 57 3.86 -12.41 4.23
C LEU A 57 2.85 -11.37 3.77
N VAL A 58 2.06 -10.84 4.71
CA VAL A 58 1.16 -9.71 4.48
C VAL A 58 1.62 -8.53 5.33
N VAL A 59 1.88 -7.39 4.67
CA VAL A 59 2.30 -6.15 5.32
C VAL A 59 1.17 -5.13 5.22
N LEU A 60 0.57 -4.77 6.34
CA LEU A 60 -0.52 -3.79 6.45
C LEU A 60 0.06 -2.45 6.89
N VAL A 61 0.03 -1.44 6.02
CA VAL A 61 0.61 -0.11 6.29
C VAL A 61 -0.50 0.93 6.35
N GLY A 62 -0.60 1.64 7.48
CA GLY A 62 -1.64 2.65 7.71
C GLY A 62 -3.07 2.11 7.58
N SER A 63 -3.28 0.82 7.84
CA SER A 63 -4.55 0.13 7.61
C SER A 63 -5.13 -0.46 8.90
N ASN A 64 -6.29 0.05 9.30
CA ASN A 64 -7.12 -0.56 10.34
C ASN A 64 -8.15 -1.51 9.71
N ALA A 65 -7.67 -2.59 9.07
CA ALA A 65 -8.49 -3.53 8.32
C ALA A 65 -9.62 -4.16 9.16
N ALA A 66 -9.38 -4.44 10.44
CA ALA A 66 -10.40 -4.99 11.35
C ALA A 66 -11.66 -4.11 11.44
N TRP A 67 -11.49 -2.78 11.33
CA TRP A 67 -12.61 -1.83 11.39
C TRP A 67 -13.09 -1.39 10.01
N ALA A 68 -12.16 -1.05 9.11
CA ALA A 68 -12.48 -0.44 7.82
C ALA A 68 -12.84 -1.47 6.74
N HIS A 69 -12.32 -2.70 6.84
CA HIS A 69 -12.48 -3.76 5.85
C HIS A 69 -12.70 -5.13 6.53
N PRO A 70 -13.73 -5.27 7.39
CA PRO A 70 -13.88 -6.40 8.31
C PRO A 70 -13.94 -7.77 7.61
N VAL A 71 -14.52 -7.85 6.41
CA VAL A 71 -14.57 -9.11 5.63
C VAL A 71 -13.18 -9.53 5.16
N LEU A 72 -12.37 -8.58 4.67
CA LEU A 72 -11.00 -8.87 4.22
C LEU A 72 -10.10 -9.21 5.41
N TYR A 73 -10.30 -8.54 6.55
CA TYR A 73 -9.62 -8.88 7.79
C TYR A 73 -9.95 -10.31 8.26
N GLN A 74 -11.22 -10.71 8.21
CA GLN A 74 -11.63 -12.08 8.55
C GLN A 74 -11.01 -13.13 7.62
N ARG A 75 -10.89 -12.82 6.32
CA ARG A 75 -10.19 -13.68 5.35
C ARG A 75 -8.71 -13.83 5.70
N LEU A 76 -8.01 -12.72 5.97
CA LEU A 76 -6.61 -12.76 6.40
C LEU A 76 -6.42 -13.53 7.72
N ALA A 77 -7.30 -13.31 8.69
CA ALA A 77 -7.28 -14.04 9.96
C ALA A 77 -7.50 -15.54 9.76
N GLN A 78 -8.42 -15.93 8.86
CA GLN A 78 -8.63 -17.32 8.49
C GLN A 78 -7.39 -17.91 7.81
N ALA A 79 -6.84 -17.23 6.81
CA ALA A 79 -5.65 -17.68 6.09
C ALA A 79 -4.45 -17.90 7.01
N LYS A 80 -4.23 -16.99 7.98
CA LYS A 80 -3.20 -17.16 9.01
C LYS A 80 -3.45 -18.35 9.94
N ARG A 81 -4.72 -18.66 10.26
CA ARG A 81 -5.07 -19.84 11.06
C ARG A 81 -4.79 -21.14 10.30
N ASP A 82 -5.12 -21.16 9.00
CA ASP A 82 -4.93 -22.34 8.14
C ASP A 82 -3.46 -22.54 7.77
N ASN A 83 -2.68 -21.46 7.67
CA ASN A 83 -1.25 -21.47 7.47
C ASN A 83 -0.52 -20.74 8.61
N PRO A 84 -0.13 -21.44 9.70
CA PRO A 84 0.62 -20.84 10.80
C PRO A 84 1.99 -20.25 10.42
N GLN A 85 2.54 -20.58 9.23
CA GLN A 85 3.78 -20.00 8.73
C GLN A 85 3.57 -18.60 8.13
N MET A 86 2.33 -18.25 7.73
CA MET A 86 2.00 -16.92 7.23
C MET A 86 2.33 -15.85 8.28
N ARG A 87 3.07 -14.83 7.85
CA ARG A 87 3.46 -13.69 8.66
C ARG A 87 2.58 -12.48 8.35
N VAL A 88 2.17 -11.78 9.39
CA VAL A 88 1.43 -10.52 9.31
C VAL A 88 2.21 -9.45 10.04
N VAL A 89 2.58 -8.40 9.33
CA VAL A 89 3.25 -7.22 9.87
C VAL A 89 2.30 -6.03 9.76
N VAL A 90 2.07 -5.33 10.86
CA VAL A 90 1.27 -4.10 10.88
C VAL A 90 2.19 -2.91 11.12
N ILE A 91 2.17 -1.93 10.22
CA ILE A 91 2.91 -0.67 10.31
C ILE A 91 1.89 0.43 10.48
N ASP A 92 1.70 0.87 11.72
CA ASP A 92 0.71 1.88 12.09
C ASP A 92 1.16 2.54 13.41
N PRO A 93 1.26 3.87 13.51
CA PRO A 93 1.53 4.56 14.78
C PRO A 93 0.58 4.13 15.91
N ARG A 94 -0.65 3.75 15.57
CA ARG A 94 -1.68 3.30 16.50
C ARG A 94 -1.69 1.77 16.58
N ARG A 95 -1.82 1.24 17.79
CA ARG A 95 -2.24 -0.14 18.00
C ARG A 95 -3.76 -0.22 17.79
N THR A 96 -4.20 -0.94 16.78
CA THR A 96 -5.62 -1.18 16.47
C THR A 96 -5.97 -2.65 16.65
N ALA A 97 -7.26 -3.00 16.55
CA ALA A 97 -7.71 -4.41 16.55
C ALA A 97 -7.08 -5.23 15.40
N THR A 98 -6.60 -4.57 14.35
CA THR A 98 -5.87 -5.24 13.26
C THR A 98 -4.56 -5.88 13.77
N CYS A 99 -3.99 -5.36 14.86
CA CYS A 99 -2.77 -5.90 15.47
C CYS A 99 -3.00 -7.24 16.20
N ASP A 100 -4.24 -7.70 16.39
CA ASP A 100 -4.53 -8.93 17.14
C ASP A 100 -4.03 -10.20 16.43
N ILE A 101 -3.92 -10.15 15.09
CA ILE A 101 -3.35 -11.23 14.26
C ILE A 101 -1.91 -10.96 13.83
N ALA A 102 -1.32 -9.83 14.22
CA ALA A 102 0.00 -9.42 13.76
C ALA A 102 1.13 -10.13 14.52
N ASP A 103 2.10 -10.67 13.79
CA ASP A 103 3.33 -11.18 14.42
C ASP A 103 4.29 -10.07 14.82
N ARG A 104 4.21 -8.93 14.12
CA ARG A 104 4.96 -7.71 14.41
C ARG A 104 4.08 -6.49 14.20
N HIS A 105 4.13 -5.58 15.16
CA HIS A 105 3.55 -4.25 15.06
C HIS A 105 4.67 -3.23 15.15
N LEU A 106 4.84 -2.42 14.11
CA LEU A 106 5.79 -1.31 14.05
C LEU A 106 5.03 0.00 14.29
N ALA A 107 5.14 0.52 15.51
CA ALA A 107 4.53 1.78 15.92
C ALA A 107 5.46 2.95 15.56
N LEU A 108 5.40 3.37 14.29
CA LEU A 108 6.23 4.47 13.78
C LEU A 108 5.76 5.84 14.29
N ALA A 109 6.66 6.81 14.26
CA ALA A 109 6.26 8.21 14.37
C ALA A 109 5.38 8.59 13.16
N PRO A 110 4.29 9.37 13.33
CA PRO A 110 3.47 9.80 12.21
C PRO A 110 4.29 10.52 11.14
N GLY A 111 4.21 10.05 9.89
CA GLY A 111 4.94 10.59 8.74
C GLY A 111 6.37 10.08 8.54
N SER A 112 6.83 9.11 9.35
CA SER A 112 8.18 8.52 9.20
C SER A 112 8.24 7.23 8.38
N ASP A 113 7.11 6.79 7.82
CA ASP A 113 6.97 5.60 6.97
C ASP A 113 7.80 5.68 5.68
N GLY A 114 7.92 6.88 5.09
CA GLY A 114 8.83 7.10 3.95
C GLY A 114 10.29 6.75 4.28
N GLY A 115 10.76 7.11 5.47
CA GLY A 115 12.10 6.74 5.94
C GLY A 115 12.25 5.23 6.12
N LEU A 116 11.26 4.58 6.75
CA LEU A 116 11.23 3.13 6.91
C LEU A 116 11.40 2.40 5.58
N PHE A 117 10.63 2.75 4.55
CA PHE A 117 10.67 2.03 3.28
C PHE A 117 11.97 2.24 2.49
N VAL A 118 12.53 3.45 2.53
CA VAL A 118 13.83 3.71 1.87
C VAL A 118 14.96 2.99 2.60
N GLY A 119 14.94 2.98 3.94
CA GLY A 119 15.90 2.19 4.73
C GLY A 119 15.72 0.67 4.54
N LEU A 120 14.49 0.19 4.42
CA LEU A 120 14.20 -1.22 4.13
C LEU A 120 14.77 -1.64 2.76
N LEU A 121 14.62 -0.80 1.74
CA LEU A 121 15.23 -1.04 0.44
C LEU A 121 16.76 -1.15 0.54
N ASN A 122 17.40 -0.26 1.31
CA ASN A 122 18.84 -0.32 1.56
C ASN A 122 19.26 -1.62 2.26
N ALA A 123 18.50 -2.05 3.27
CA ALA A 123 18.76 -3.30 3.99
C ALA A 123 18.60 -4.54 3.09
N ILE A 124 17.58 -4.57 2.23
CA ILE A 124 17.37 -5.65 1.24
C ILE A 124 18.51 -5.66 0.20
N ALA A 125 18.98 -4.47 -0.22
CA ALA A 125 20.12 -4.35 -1.12
C ALA A 125 21.40 -4.91 -0.50
N ALA A 126 21.68 -4.56 0.75
CA ALA A 126 22.87 -5.01 1.48
C ALA A 126 22.87 -6.52 1.75
N SER A 127 21.69 -7.14 1.91
CA SER A 127 21.57 -8.59 2.11
C SER A 127 21.70 -9.40 0.82
N GLY A 128 21.74 -8.75 -0.35
CA GLY A 128 21.77 -9.42 -1.66
C GLY A 128 20.44 -10.06 -2.06
N ALA A 129 19.34 -9.73 -1.37
CA ALA A 129 18.01 -10.31 -1.59
C ALA A 129 17.17 -9.58 -2.64
N ILE A 130 17.75 -8.63 -3.37
CA ILE A 130 17.05 -7.98 -4.50
C ILE A 130 16.87 -9.00 -5.62
N SER A 131 15.61 -9.20 -6.01
CA SER A 131 15.22 -10.02 -7.14
C SER A 131 14.35 -9.21 -8.10
N GLY A 132 14.48 -9.47 -9.40
CA GLY A 132 13.71 -8.80 -10.46
C GLY A 132 14.53 -7.73 -11.19
N ASP A 133 14.06 -7.39 -12.40
CA ASP A 133 14.65 -6.36 -13.24
C ASP A 133 13.65 -5.20 -13.34
N PHE A 134 13.98 -4.08 -12.71
CA PHE A 134 13.22 -2.83 -12.78
C PHE A 134 14.12 -1.75 -13.36
N SER A 135 13.62 -1.03 -14.36
CA SER A 135 14.43 -0.07 -15.13
C SER A 135 14.97 1.09 -14.32
N ASP A 136 14.33 1.42 -13.19
CA ASP A 136 14.69 2.51 -12.28
C ASP A 136 15.46 2.06 -11.03
N ALA A 137 15.70 0.74 -10.88
CA ALA A 137 16.40 0.17 -9.72
C ALA A 137 17.75 0.86 -9.43
N PRO A 138 18.61 1.18 -10.42
CA PRO A 138 19.88 1.85 -10.14
C PRO A 138 19.72 3.21 -9.45
N GLN A 139 18.74 4.03 -9.87
CA GLN A 139 18.50 5.33 -9.24
C GLN A 139 17.91 5.17 -7.84
N ALA A 140 16.93 4.27 -7.66
CA ALA A 140 16.32 4.01 -6.37
C ALA A 140 17.35 3.52 -5.33
N LEU A 141 18.23 2.59 -5.73
CA LEU A 141 19.29 2.07 -4.86
C LEU A 141 20.36 3.11 -4.53
N ALA A 142 20.69 4.00 -5.47
CA ALA A 142 21.61 5.11 -5.19
C ALA A 142 21.07 6.05 -4.12
N ILE A 143 19.76 6.32 -4.12
CA ILE A 143 19.10 7.12 -3.07
C ILE A 143 19.08 6.36 -1.75
N ALA A 144 18.70 5.08 -1.76
CA ALA A 144 18.54 4.26 -0.57
C ALA A 144 19.84 4.09 0.24
N ARG A 145 21.01 4.07 -0.41
CA ARG A 145 22.32 3.97 0.26
C ARG A 145 22.55 5.02 1.34
N ASN A 146 21.91 6.18 1.25
CA ASN A 146 22.03 7.27 2.23
C ASN A 146 21.04 7.13 3.41
N TRP A 147 20.33 6.01 3.52
CA TRP A 147 19.35 5.71 4.55
C TRP A 147 19.73 4.39 5.24
N ASP A 148 20.75 4.45 6.09
CA ASP A 148 21.13 3.34 6.95
C ASP A 148 20.14 3.18 8.13
N LEU A 149 20.33 2.11 8.90
CA LEU A 149 19.47 1.81 10.05
C LEU A 149 19.51 2.93 11.09
N ASP A 150 20.68 3.53 11.35
CA ASP A 150 20.84 4.58 12.35
C ASP A 150 20.05 5.86 11.99
N LYS A 151 19.85 6.11 10.69
CA LYS A 151 19.08 7.26 10.20
C LYS A 151 17.57 7.04 10.17
N VAL A 152 17.11 5.78 10.11
CA VAL A 152 15.67 5.45 10.00
C VAL A 152 15.06 4.87 11.27
N ALA A 153 15.89 4.44 12.23
CA ALA A 153 15.47 3.96 13.55
C ALA A 153 15.08 5.12 14.47
#